data_AF-A0A1M3B928-F1
#
_entry.id   AF-A0A1M3B928-F1
#
_cell.length_a   1.000
_cell.length_b   1.000
_cell.length_c   1.000
_cell.angle_alpha   90.00
_cell.angle_beta   90.00
_cell.angle_gamma   90.00
#
_symmetry.space_group_name_H-M   'P 1'
#
loop_
_entity.id
_entity.type
_entity.pdbx_description
1 polymer ?
#
loop_
_entity_poly.entity_id
_entity_poly.type
_entity_poly.pdbx_seq_one_letter_code
_entity_poly.pdbx_strand_id
1 'polypeptide(L)'
;MSSVEVPAAMRAGDECLSVRDGRLWIEETAVSDLARRFGTPLYVVSEGQLRANARRFRATFGAAWPEGEVLIMPSIKANFALALRRVLTEEGTGCDAFGAGELEAALRGGVEPAAISLNGSSKDRALIGRAVEVGARLTLDSPAELELAREAAREQGRRAMVRLRVRPWLDHEEATGLAGATTTIQSAIQRYKPGIPTEQLLSLPAEVVAAPELEVRGLMAHIGRQSRDPAVWGSLGRWVGELCGELAARWEGWRPLEVDLGGGFPVPRDPYGTADEDPGVPRPPAPPLEAYAEAIAAGLRAGLAGGGLGGAGLRLEIEPGRSLYGNAGLHLTRVRGVKAQLDPVRRTWIETDTSEVFLADAVFERNRWNVIAADAVEAPCEQVADVVGISCNPDLIVADAALPSLRAGDCLAVLDTGAYQDANASNFNLMLRPATVLVHDAEAELIKRADRLEEILMRDRIPARLGGAGVQVLGLDHASVTCADLDRSLAFYTGLLGIRLMDRGEDDGPELQTISGQPVARVRWADLELGDGRVLELIEFERPRVEPVAAGNLYPGQGHISLRVADAGVAHAELARAGVEVRSAPVELGEDGFWGGCRCFYAVDPDGMTVELIERPT
;
A
#
# COMPACT_ATOMS: atom_id res chain seq x y z
N MET A 1 35.22 26.73 -8.33
CA MET A 1 34.61 25.44 -7.98
C MET A 1 34.41 25.46 -6.48
N SER A 2 33.28 26.00 -6.00
CA SER A 2 32.96 25.89 -4.58
C SER A 2 32.62 24.43 -4.30
N SER A 3 33.16 23.88 -3.23
CA SER A 3 32.65 22.64 -2.64
C SER A 3 31.14 22.78 -2.50
N VAL A 4 30.39 22.02 -3.30
CA VAL A 4 28.99 21.78 -2.98
C VAL A 4 29.06 20.97 -1.69
N GLU A 5 28.67 21.60 -0.59
CA GLU A 5 28.54 20.91 0.68
C GLU A 5 27.67 19.66 0.44
N VAL A 6 28.06 18.50 0.99
CA VAL A 6 27.07 17.46 1.34
C VAL A 6 25.86 18.22 1.87
N PRO A 7 24.66 18.10 1.25
CA PRO A 7 23.57 19.01 1.51
C PRO A 7 23.49 19.25 3.01
N ALA A 8 23.46 20.50 3.47
CA ALA A 8 23.45 20.80 4.91
C ALA A 8 22.38 19.98 5.67
N ALA A 9 21.34 19.53 4.95
CA ALA A 9 20.32 18.57 5.38
C ALA A 9 20.85 17.22 5.90
N MET A 10 21.91 16.65 5.34
CA MET A 10 22.37 15.28 5.68
C MET A 10 23.38 15.20 6.84
N ARG A 11 23.86 16.33 7.39
CA ARG A 11 24.95 16.29 8.37
C ARG A 11 24.43 15.83 9.74
N ALA A 12 24.74 14.56 10.06
CA ALA A 12 24.62 13.87 11.35
C ALA A 12 23.22 13.89 12.03
N GLY A 13 22.50 12.76 11.94
CA GLY A 13 21.23 12.54 12.66
C GLY A 13 19.97 12.95 11.89
N ASP A 14 20.02 12.92 10.56
CA ASP A 14 18.90 13.26 9.68
C ASP A 14 17.90 12.09 9.65
N GLU A 15 17.02 12.08 10.64
CA GLU A 15 15.91 11.12 10.73
C GLU A 15 16.42 9.66 10.82
N CYS A 16 16.12 8.82 9.83
CA CYS A 16 16.64 7.44 9.76
C CYS A 16 17.99 7.32 9.07
N LEU A 17 18.56 8.39 8.53
CA LEU A 17 19.79 8.34 7.75
C LEU A 17 20.99 8.82 8.57
N SER A 18 22.12 8.14 8.40
CA SER A 18 23.40 8.58 8.97
C SER A 18 24.56 8.26 8.03
N VAL A 19 25.67 8.98 8.23
CA VAL A 19 26.94 8.71 7.54
C VAL A 19 27.92 8.18 8.57
N ARG A 20 28.46 6.97 8.34
CA ARG A 20 29.45 6.33 9.22
C ARG A 20 30.57 5.76 8.34
N ASP A 21 31.80 6.16 8.63
CA ASP A 21 32.99 5.80 7.85
C ASP A 21 32.85 6.06 6.34
N GLY A 22 32.26 7.22 5.97
CA GLY A 22 32.02 7.61 4.57
C GLY A 22 30.90 6.86 3.85
N ARG A 23 30.21 5.93 4.51
CA ARG A 23 29.11 5.12 3.96
C ARG A 23 27.76 5.63 4.45
N LEU A 24 26.72 5.48 3.63
CA LEU A 24 25.34 5.79 3.96
C LEU A 24 24.70 4.63 4.73
N TRP A 25 24.00 4.96 5.81
CA TRP A 25 23.25 4.03 6.64
C TRP A 25 21.79 4.44 6.69
N ILE A 26 20.91 3.44 6.72
CA ILE A 26 19.50 3.57 7.08
C ILE A 26 19.28 2.76 8.34
N GLU A 27 18.80 3.41 9.39
CA GLU A 27 18.81 2.86 10.76
C GLU A 27 20.22 2.35 11.13
N GLU A 28 20.35 1.09 11.53
CA GLU A 28 21.63 0.44 11.88
C GLU A 28 22.15 -0.46 10.76
N THR A 29 21.73 -0.24 9.50
CA THR A 29 22.19 -1.02 8.34
C THR A 29 22.84 -0.16 7.25
N ALA A 30 24.03 -0.55 6.80
CA ALA A 30 24.70 0.11 5.68
C ALA A 30 23.90 -0.13 4.38
N VAL A 31 23.61 0.95 3.65
CA VAL A 31 22.74 0.90 2.46
C VAL A 31 23.31 0.00 1.36
N SER A 32 24.63 0.01 1.15
CA SER A 32 25.28 -0.85 0.17
C SER A 32 25.26 -2.33 0.54
N ASP A 33 25.06 -2.68 1.82
CA ASP A 33 24.92 -4.06 2.27
C ASP A 33 23.54 -4.62 1.88
N LEU A 34 22.50 -3.80 1.96
CA LEU A 34 21.16 -4.14 1.46
C LEU A 34 21.19 -4.42 -0.05
N ALA A 35 21.84 -3.55 -0.82
CA ALA A 35 22.00 -3.72 -2.27
C ALA A 35 22.79 -4.99 -2.65
N ARG A 36 23.70 -5.45 -1.77
CA ARG A 36 24.43 -6.72 -1.96
C ARG A 36 23.58 -7.93 -1.57
N ARG A 37 22.81 -7.84 -0.47
CA ARG A 37 21.99 -8.93 0.05
C ARG A 37 20.75 -9.20 -0.79
N PHE A 38 20.02 -8.16 -1.16
CA PHE A 38 18.72 -8.27 -1.84
C PHE A 38 18.77 -7.94 -3.34
N GLY A 39 19.90 -7.44 -3.82
CA GLY A 39 20.07 -6.99 -5.21
C GLY A 39 19.52 -5.59 -5.47
N THR A 40 19.61 -5.16 -6.73
CA THR A 40 19.10 -3.88 -7.25
C THR A 40 18.41 -4.10 -8.59
N PRO A 41 17.42 -3.25 -8.96
CA PRO A 41 16.87 -2.12 -8.20
C PRO A 41 16.06 -2.56 -6.96
N LEU A 42 16.00 -1.72 -5.92
CA LEU A 42 15.39 -2.08 -4.63
C LEU A 42 14.79 -0.87 -3.91
N TYR A 43 13.52 -0.96 -3.51
CA TYR A 43 12.94 -0.03 -2.54
C TYR A 43 13.31 -0.45 -1.12
N VAL A 44 13.72 0.48 -0.29
CA VAL A 44 14.05 0.26 1.12
C VAL A 44 13.25 1.24 1.95
N VAL A 45 12.60 0.76 3.01
CA VAL A 45 11.81 1.57 3.93
C VAL A 45 12.26 1.33 5.37
N SER A 46 12.47 2.41 6.11
CA SER A 46 12.74 2.43 7.55
C SER A 46 11.43 2.28 8.32
N GLU A 47 11.32 1.22 9.11
CA GLU A 47 10.22 1.04 10.05
C GLU A 47 10.25 2.12 11.15
N GLY A 48 11.44 2.36 11.71
CA GLY A 48 11.63 3.33 12.79
C GLY A 48 11.16 4.73 12.38
N GLN A 49 11.49 5.18 11.17
CA GLN A 49 11.06 6.47 10.65
C GLN A 49 9.57 6.52 10.38
N LEU A 50 9.00 5.45 9.83
CA LEU A 50 7.56 5.38 9.56
C LEU A 50 6.76 5.51 10.87
N ARG A 51 7.19 4.81 11.93
CA ARG A 51 6.61 4.92 13.27
C ARG A 51 6.80 6.33 13.85
N ALA A 52 8.00 6.88 13.74
CA ALA A 52 8.30 8.23 14.22
C ALA A 52 7.43 9.29 13.53
N ASN A 53 7.23 9.18 12.22
CA ASN A 53 6.35 10.06 11.45
C ASN A 53 4.90 9.98 11.94
N ALA A 54 4.35 8.77 12.12
CA ALA A 54 2.99 8.57 12.62
C ALA A 54 2.80 9.21 14.01
N ARG A 55 3.75 8.97 14.94
CA ARG A 55 3.75 9.57 16.28
C ARG A 55 3.84 11.09 16.23
N ARG A 56 4.69 11.65 15.37
CA ARG A 56 4.84 13.09 15.17
C ARG A 56 3.53 13.73 14.70
N PHE A 57 2.87 13.16 13.70
CA PHE A 57 1.57 13.64 13.24
C PHE A 57 0.52 13.64 14.36
N ARG A 58 0.42 12.54 15.11
CA ARG A 58 -0.51 12.42 16.25
C ARG A 58 -0.24 13.46 17.32
N ALA A 59 1.01 13.64 17.71
CA ALA A 59 1.40 14.59 18.74
C ALA A 59 1.16 16.04 18.30
N THR A 60 1.60 16.41 17.09
CA THR A 60 1.52 17.78 16.57
C THR A 60 0.07 18.22 16.36
N PHE A 61 -0.77 17.40 15.71
CA PHE A 61 -2.18 17.74 15.53
C PHE A 61 -2.98 17.62 16.84
N GLY A 62 -2.66 16.65 17.71
CA GLY A 62 -3.30 16.53 19.03
C GLY A 62 -3.04 17.74 19.92
N ALA A 63 -1.86 18.35 19.84
CA ALA A 63 -1.56 19.60 20.54
C ALA A 63 -2.30 20.80 19.94
N ALA A 64 -2.48 20.84 18.62
CA ALA A 64 -3.17 21.94 17.93
C ALA A 64 -4.70 21.91 18.08
N TRP A 65 -5.29 20.71 18.26
CA TRP A 65 -6.74 20.48 18.36
C TRP A 65 -7.13 19.84 19.71
N PRO A 66 -7.04 20.57 20.84
CA PRO A 66 -7.44 20.07 22.16
C PRO A 66 -8.95 19.90 22.33
N GLU A 67 -9.77 20.39 21.39
CA GLU A 67 -11.23 20.34 21.49
C GLU A 67 -11.83 18.94 21.31
N GLY A 68 -11.11 18.02 20.68
CA GLY A 68 -11.60 16.68 20.40
C GLY A 68 -10.48 15.71 20.03
N GLU A 69 -10.87 14.50 19.64
CA GLU A 69 -9.91 13.47 19.20
C GLU A 69 -9.27 13.85 17.87
N VAL A 70 -7.98 13.52 17.72
CA VAL A 70 -7.29 13.57 16.42
C VAL A 70 -7.01 12.16 15.95
N LEU A 71 -7.50 11.82 14.75
CA LEU A 71 -7.21 10.55 14.10
C LEU A 71 -6.37 10.80 12.84
N ILE A 72 -5.16 10.23 12.83
CA ILE A 72 -4.30 10.26 11.65
C ILE A 72 -4.70 9.09 10.76
N MET A 73 -4.96 9.37 9.49
CA MET A 73 -5.50 8.46 8.48
C MET A 73 -4.52 8.31 7.31
N PRO A 74 -3.36 7.64 7.47
CA PRO A 74 -2.38 7.54 6.39
C PRO A 74 -3.00 7.05 5.09
N SER A 75 -2.85 7.82 4.01
CA SER A 75 -3.40 7.46 2.69
C SER A 75 -2.66 6.28 2.11
N ILE A 76 -3.31 5.12 2.02
CA ILE A 76 -2.66 3.87 1.59
C ILE A 76 -2.22 3.90 0.12
N LYS A 77 -2.85 4.75 -0.71
CA LYS A 77 -2.40 5.05 -2.08
C LYS A 77 -0.94 5.53 -2.17
N ALA A 78 -0.39 6.10 -1.08
CA ALA A 78 1.01 6.49 -1.03
C ALA A 78 1.94 5.26 -0.95
N ASN A 79 1.56 4.23 -0.20
CA ASN A 79 2.25 2.95 -0.22
C ASN A 79 1.34 1.86 0.37
N PHE A 80 0.93 0.90 -0.47
CA PHE A 80 -0.01 -0.15 -0.09
C PHE A 80 0.65 -1.47 0.33
N ALA A 81 1.97 -1.47 0.57
CA ALA A 81 2.65 -2.64 1.11
C ALA A 81 2.07 -3.02 2.49
N LEU A 82 1.63 -4.28 2.63
CA LEU A 82 0.90 -4.75 3.80
C LEU A 82 1.71 -4.63 5.10
N ALA A 83 3.02 -4.86 5.04
CA ALA A 83 3.91 -4.70 6.21
C ALA A 83 3.94 -3.24 6.69
N LEU A 84 4.06 -2.26 5.78
CA LEU A 84 4.03 -0.83 6.15
C LEU A 84 2.67 -0.43 6.72
N ARG A 85 1.60 -0.97 6.13
CA ARG A 85 0.24 -0.75 6.65
C ARG A 85 0.12 -1.32 8.07
N ARG A 86 0.65 -2.52 8.32
CA ARG A 86 0.66 -3.15 9.64
C ARG A 86 1.44 -2.35 10.68
N VAL A 87 2.63 -1.83 10.33
CA VAL A 87 3.41 -0.93 11.19
C VAL A 87 2.56 0.27 11.63
N LEU A 88 1.89 0.92 10.69
CA LEU A 88 1.06 2.09 10.98
C LEU A 88 -0.23 1.75 11.77
N THR A 89 -0.78 0.55 11.58
CA THR A 89 -1.88 0.02 12.41
C THR A 89 -1.45 -0.11 13.87
N GLU A 90 -0.24 -0.62 14.12
CA GLU A 90 0.31 -0.76 15.48
C GLU A 90 0.58 0.60 16.14
N GLU A 91 0.87 1.63 15.35
CA GLU A 91 0.93 3.02 15.80
C GLU A 91 -0.45 3.65 16.01
N GLY A 92 -1.54 2.85 15.98
CA GLY A 92 -2.91 3.27 16.28
C GLY A 92 -3.48 4.30 15.29
N THR A 93 -3.02 4.28 14.05
CA THR A 93 -3.56 5.12 12.98
C THR A 93 -4.73 4.42 12.27
N GLY A 94 -5.63 5.20 11.66
CA GLY A 94 -6.63 4.65 10.75
C GLY A 94 -6.10 4.48 9.33
N CYS A 95 -6.99 4.50 8.33
CA CYS A 95 -6.61 4.36 6.93
C CYS A 95 -7.54 5.12 5.99
N ASP A 96 -6.98 6.03 5.19
CA ASP A 96 -7.64 6.55 3.97
C ASP A 96 -7.42 5.55 2.84
N ALA A 97 -8.51 5.00 2.31
CA ALA A 97 -8.56 4.07 1.18
C ALA A 97 -9.47 4.61 0.07
N PHE A 98 -9.12 4.40 -1.20
CA PHE A 98 -9.84 4.97 -2.35
C PHE A 98 -10.70 3.96 -3.11
N GLY A 99 -10.42 2.65 -3.00
CA GLY A 99 -11.09 1.62 -3.79
C GLY A 99 -11.01 0.23 -3.18
N ALA A 100 -11.60 -0.76 -3.86
CA ALA A 100 -11.75 -2.13 -3.36
C ALA A 100 -10.42 -2.77 -2.92
N GLY A 101 -9.37 -2.66 -3.76
CA GLY A 101 -8.06 -3.22 -3.43
C GLY A 101 -7.43 -2.57 -2.19
N GLU A 102 -7.60 -1.26 -2.03
CA GLU A 102 -7.07 -0.50 -0.88
C GLU A 102 -7.86 -0.80 0.40
N LEU A 103 -9.18 -1.00 0.31
CA LEU A 103 -10.01 -1.45 1.43
C LEU A 103 -9.54 -2.83 1.93
N GLU A 104 -9.35 -3.78 1.01
CA GLU A 104 -8.89 -5.12 1.38
C GLU A 104 -7.45 -5.12 1.91
N ALA A 105 -6.57 -4.26 1.38
CA ALA A 105 -5.22 -4.08 1.91
C ALA A 105 -5.23 -3.49 3.33
N ALA A 106 -6.12 -2.53 3.62
CA ALA A 106 -6.28 -1.97 4.96
C ALA A 106 -6.75 -3.03 5.97
N LEU A 107 -7.76 -3.84 5.60
CA LEU A 107 -8.26 -4.94 6.43
C LEU A 107 -7.16 -6.00 6.70
N ARG A 108 -6.42 -6.42 5.66
CA ARG A 108 -5.30 -7.36 5.80
C ARG A 108 -4.13 -6.80 6.60
N GLY A 109 -3.92 -5.48 6.55
CA GLY A 109 -2.98 -4.77 7.42
C GLY A 109 -3.44 -4.66 8.89
N GLY A 110 -4.61 -5.21 9.22
CA GLY A 110 -5.17 -5.25 10.56
C GLY A 110 -5.83 -3.96 11.02
N VAL A 111 -6.13 -3.03 10.10
CA VAL A 111 -6.82 -1.78 10.46
C VAL A 111 -8.23 -2.11 10.92
N GLU A 112 -8.63 -1.59 12.09
CA GLU A 112 -9.99 -1.75 12.59
C GLU A 112 -10.98 -1.15 11.58
N PRO A 113 -12.03 -1.88 11.14
CA PRO A 113 -12.88 -1.42 10.05
C PRO A 113 -13.47 -0.03 10.26
N ALA A 114 -13.90 0.30 11.49
CA ALA A 114 -14.44 1.62 11.84
C ALA A 114 -13.41 2.77 11.72
N ALA A 115 -12.12 2.46 11.68
CA ALA A 115 -11.01 3.38 11.46
C ALA A 115 -10.56 3.43 9.99
N ILE A 116 -11.29 2.79 9.07
CA ILE A 116 -11.10 2.90 7.63
C ILE A 116 -12.10 3.91 7.06
N SER A 117 -11.60 4.88 6.30
CA SER A 117 -12.42 5.77 5.48
C SER A 117 -12.24 5.41 4.01
N LEU A 118 -13.31 4.90 3.39
CA LEU A 118 -13.37 4.64 1.97
C LEU A 118 -13.77 5.91 1.22
N ASN A 119 -12.75 6.66 0.83
CA ASN A 119 -12.79 7.72 -0.16
C ASN A 119 -12.99 7.15 -1.58
N GLY A 120 -12.85 8.02 -2.58
CA GLY A 120 -12.92 7.65 -4.00
C GLY A 120 -14.16 8.18 -4.70
N SER A 121 -14.06 8.48 -5.99
CA SER A 121 -15.22 8.82 -6.81
C SER A 121 -15.75 7.57 -7.49
N SER A 122 -17.05 7.51 -7.81
CA SER A 122 -17.66 6.43 -8.62
C SER A 122 -17.66 5.06 -7.94
N LYS A 123 -17.96 5.02 -6.63
CA LYS A 123 -18.12 3.74 -5.92
C LYS A 123 -19.38 3.04 -6.44
N ASP A 124 -19.26 1.75 -6.75
CA ASP A 124 -20.39 0.93 -7.19
C ASP A 124 -21.11 0.24 -6.01
N ARG A 125 -22.22 -0.45 -6.30
CA ARG A 125 -23.00 -1.19 -5.29
C ARG A 125 -22.15 -2.23 -4.56
N ALA A 126 -21.26 -2.94 -5.25
CA ALA A 126 -20.45 -3.99 -4.67
C ALA A 126 -19.46 -3.42 -3.64
N LEU A 127 -18.77 -2.34 -4.00
CA LEU A 127 -17.81 -1.68 -3.12
C LEU A 127 -18.50 -1.00 -1.92
N ILE A 128 -19.61 -0.30 -2.14
CA ILE A 128 -20.40 0.30 -1.04
C ILE A 128 -20.94 -0.79 -0.12
N GLY A 129 -21.52 -1.85 -0.69
CA GLY A 129 -22.00 -3.02 0.05
C GLY A 129 -20.91 -3.62 0.91
N ARG A 130 -19.72 -3.84 0.35
CA ARG A 130 -18.56 -4.36 1.09
C ARG A 130 -18.14 -3.45 2.24
N ALA A 131 -18.11 -2.14 2.05
CA ALA A 131 -17.78 -1.19 3.11
C ALA A 131 -18.77 -1.25 4.27
N VAL A 132 -20.08 -1.30 3.99
CA VAL A 132 -21.12 -1.45 5.03
C VAL A 132 -21.00 -2.82 5.73
N GLU A 133 -20.66 -3.87 4.99
CA GLU A 133 -20.54 -5.24 5.48
C GLU A 133 -19.37 -5.39 6.46
N VAL A 134 -18.26 -4.70 6.22
CA VAL A 134 -17.12 -4.71 7.16
C VAL A 134 -17.26 -3.66 8.25
N GLY A 135 -18.17 -2.69 8.10
CA GLY A 135 -18.30 -1.57 9.02
C GLY A 135 -17.28 -0.46 8.80
N ALA A 136 -16.78 -0.31 7.56
CA ALA A 136 -15.95 0.81 7.15
C ALA A 136 -16.81 2.05 6.87
N ARG A 137 -16.21 3.23 7.10
CA ARG A 137 -16.88 4.50 6.84
C ARG A 137 -16.77 4.86 5.36
N LEU A 138 -17.88 5.33 4.78
CA LEU A 138 -17.96 5.76 3.40
C LEU A 138 -17.82 7.29 3.30
N THR A 139 -16.81 7.78 2.59
CA THR A 139 -16.75 9.19 2.21
C THR A 139 -17.40 9.38 0.85
N LEU A 140 -18.65 9.83 0.83
CA LEU A 140 -19.50 9.92 -0.35
C LEU A 140 -19.11 11.08 -1.25
N ASP A 141 -18.94 10.79 -2.53
CA ASP A 141 -18.44 11.73 -3.54
C ASP A 141 -19.55 12.34 -4.39
N SER A 142 -20.74 11.74 -4.38
CA SER A 142 -21.92 12.23 -5.11
C SER A 142 -23.23 11.94 -4.35
N PRO A 143 -24.32 12.68 -4.63
CA PRO A 143 -25.63 12.37 -4.08
C PRO A 143 -26.15 10.98 -4.43
N ALA A 144 -25.75 10.40 -5.57
CA ALA A 144 -26.15 9.06 -5.97
C ALA A 144 -25.58 7.98 -5.03
N GLU A 145 -24.39 8.21 -4.46
CA GLU A 145 -23.78 7.27 -3.51
C GLU A 145 -24.55 7.22 -2.17
N LEU A 146 -25.31 8.26 -1.80
CA LEU A 146 -26.18 8.24 -0.62
C LEU A 146 -27.25 7.15 -0.73
N GLU A 147 -27.93 7.06 -1.87
CA GLU A 147 -28.98 6.06 -2.07
C GLU A 147 -28.41 4.65 -2.12
N LEU A 148 -27.24 4.46 -2.74
CA LEU A 148 -26.53 3.17 -2.71
C LEU A 148 -26.15 2.77 -1.28
N ALA A 149 -25.69 3.72 -0.44
CA ALA A 149 -25.38 3.45 0.95
C ALA A 149 -26.63 3.06 1.76
N ARG A 150 -27.78 3.71 1.50
CA ARG A 150 -29.07 3.36 2.13
C ARG A 150 -29.53 1.97 1.74
N GLU A 151 -29.44 1.62 0.46
CA GLU A 151 -29.82 0.30 -0.03
C GLU A 151 -28.95 -0.79 0.60
N ALA A 152 -27.62 -0.62 0.60
CA ALA A 152 -26.69 -1.54 1.25
C ALA A 152 -26.97 -1.70 2.75
N ALA A 153 -27.25 -0.59 3.44
CA ALA A 153 -27.64 -0.59 4.86
C ALA A 153 -28.91 -1.40 5.12
N ARG A 154 -29.96 -1.26 4.28
CA ARG A 154 -31.20 -2.06 4.38
C ARG A 154 -30.96 -3.52 4.13
N GLU A 155 -30.26 -3.84 3.04
CA GLU A 155 -29.96 -5.22 2.63
C GLU A 155 -29.22 -5.99 3.73
N GLN A 156 -28.36 -5.30 4.48
CA GLN A 156 -27.51 -5.90 5.51
C GLN A 156 -28.04 -5.72 6.94
N GLY A 157 -29.15 -5.01 7.13
CA GLY A 157 -29.71 -4.71 8.45
C GLY A 157 -28.75 -3.90 9.34
N ARG A 158 -27.94 -3.01 8.75
CA ARG A 158 -26.92 -2.19 9.44
C ARG A 158 -27.09 -0.73 9.09
N ARG A 159 -26.57 0.15 9.94
CA ARG A 159 -26.52 1.59 9.66
C ARG A 159 -25.18 1.92 9.01
N ALA A 160 -25.20 2.54 7.82
CA ALA A 160 -23.99 2.92 7.11
C ALA A 160 -23.39 4.19 7.72
N MET A 161 -22.12 4.13 8.14
CA MET A 161 -21.36 5.31 8.55
C MET A 161 -20.91 6.08 7.33
N VAL A 162 -21.37 7.32 7.17
CA VAL A 162 -21.09 8.13 5.98
C VAL A 162 -20.55 9.52 6.34
N ARG A 163 -19.68 10.02 5.47
CA ARG A 163 -19.12 11.38 5.49
C ARG A 163 -19.31 11.98 4.11
N LEU A 164 -19.55 13.28 4.01
CA LEU A 164 -19.81 13.93 2.73
C LEU A 164 -18.55 14.64 2.25
N ARG A 165 -18.03 14.25 1.09
CA ARG A 165 -16.89 14.96 0.48
C ARG A 165 -17.38 16.24 -0.17
N VAL A 166 -16.71 17.35 0.12
CA VAL A 166 -17.11 18.68 -0.33
C VAL A 166 -16.06 19.33 -1.23
N ARG A 167 -16.49 20.28 -2.05
CA ARG A 167 -15.63 21.03 -2.98
C ARG A 167 -15.42 22.46 -2.45
N PRO A 168 -14.28 22.73 -1.78
CA PRO A 168 -14.06 24.01 -1.11
C PRO A 168 -13.85 25.18 -2.08
N TRP A 169 -14.26 26.38 -1.65
CA TRP A 169 -13.96 27.64 -2.32
C TRP A 169 -13.11 28.50 -1.39
N LEU A 170 -11.81 28.61 -1.67
CA LEU A 170 -10.84 29.21 -0.74
C LEU A 170 -10.39 30.64 -1.12
N ASP A 171 -10.80 31.16 -2.29
CA ASP A 171 -10.45 32.50 -2.79
C ASP A 171 -8.93 32.76 -2.87
N HIS A 172 -8.17 31.75 -3.32
CA HIS A 172 -6.72 31.82 -3.53
C HIS A 172 -6.39 31.98 -5.02
N GLU A 173 -6.03 33.21 -5.41
CA GLU A 173 -5.69 33.60 -6.80
C GLU A 173 -4.20 33.45 -7.13
N GLU A 174 -3.36 33.07 -6.17
CA GLU A 174 -1.97 32.72 -6.44
C GLU A 174 -1.84 31.44 -7.27
N ALA A 175 -0.70 31.30 -7.97
CA ALA A 175 -0.43 30.15 -8.82
C ALA A 175 -0.26 28.85 -8.00
N THR A 176 -0.81 27.75 -8.52
CA THR A 176 -0.62 26.41 -7.94
C THR A 176 0.76 25.84 -8.25
N GLY A 177 1.33 25.11 -7.29
CA GLY A 177 2.53 24.31 -7.51
C GLY A 177 2.34 23.18 -8.53
N LEU A 178 1.10 22.72 -8.79
CA LEU A 178 0.80 21.51 -9.59
C LEU A 178 0.85 21.68 -11.11
N ALA A 179 0.48 22.86 -11.60
CA ALA A 179 0.23 23.08 -13.04
C ALA A 179 0.99 24.29 -13.61
N GLY A 180 2.00 24.77 -12.87
CA GLY A 180 2.81 25.94 -13.25
C GLY A 180 2.06 27.27 -13.12
N ALA A 181 2.71 28.36 -13.53
CA ALA A 181 2.29 29.74 -13.24
C ALA A 181 0.94 30.18 -13.87
N THR A 182 0.32 29.34 -14.71
CA THR A 182 -0.89 29.69 -15.49
C THR A 182 -2.21 29.28 -14.86
N THR A 183 -2.18 28.50 -13.78
CA THR A 183 -3.39 28.03 -13.09
C THR A 183 -3.36 28.46 -11.63
N THR A 184 -4.41 29.13 -11.16
CA THR A 184 -4.54 29.53 -9.75
C THR A 184 -4.91 28.34 -8.88
N ILE A 185 -4.61 28.41 -7.58
CA ILE A 185 -5.00 27.39 -6.60
C ILE A 185 -6.52 27.17 -6.63
N GLN A 186 -7.30 28.26 -6.61
CA GLN A 186 -8.76 28.17 -6.70
C GLN A 186 -9.23 27.46 -7.97
N SER A 187 -8.64 27.80 -9.14
CA SER A 187 -8.99 27.15 -10.40
C SER A 187 -8.65 25.65 -10.40
N ALA A 188 -7.49 25.29 -9.84
CA ALA A 188 -7.06 23.89 -9.74
C ALA A 188 -7.99 23.07 -8.83
N ILE A 189 -8.37 23.61 -7.67
CA ILE A 189 -9.34 22.99 -6.75
C ILE A 189 -10.68 22.78 -7.44
N GLN A 190 -11.17 23.77 -8.18
CA GLN A 190 -12.47 23.65 -8.87
C GLN A 190 -12.44 22.71 -10.08
N ARG A 191 -11.28 22.47 -10.71
CA ARG A 191 -11.15 21.46 -11.77
C ARG A 191 -11.01 20.04 -11.23
N TYR A 192 -10.68 19.88 -9.96
CA TYR A 192 -10.56 18.56 -9.35
C TYR A 192 -11.95 17.92 -9.19
N LYS A 193 -12.14 16.77 -9.85
CA LYS A 193 -13.43 16.09 -9.96
C LYS A 193 -14.07 15.67 -8.63
N PRO A 194 -13.33 15.21 -7.60
CA PRO A 194 -13.96 14.61 -6.42
C PRO A 194 -14.65 15.65 -5.53
N GLY A 195 -15.73 15.21 -4.89
CA GLY A 195 -16.56 15.94 -3.97
C GLY A 195 -17.90 16.34 -4.56
N ILE A 196 -18.91 16.38 -3.69
CA ILE A 196 -20.24 16.86 -4.01
C ILE A 196 -20.14 18.37 -4.26
N PRO A 197 -20.63 18.88 -5.40
CA PRO A 197 -20.76 20.31 -5.61
C PRO A 197 -21.55 20.95 -4.47
N THR A 198 -21.04 22.03 -3.88
CA THR A 198 -21.58 22.61 -2.65
C THR A 198 -23.05 23.03 -2.80
N GLU A 199 -23.46 23.48 -3.98
CA GLU A 199 -24.85 23.79 -4.31
C GLU A 199 -25.77 22.55 -4.26
N GLN A 200 -25.27 21.39 -4.71
CA GLN A 200 -26.01 20.12 -4.61
C GLN A 200 -26.11 19.67 -3.16
N LEU A 201 -25.02 19.79 -2.39
CA LEU A 201 -25.00 19.47 -0.97
C LEU A 201 -26.00 20.33 -0.18
N LEU A 202 -26.00 21.65 -0.39
CA LEU A 202 -26.89 22.60 0.29
C LEU A 202 -28.37 22.44 -0.08
N SER A 203 -28.66 21.75 -1.20
CA SER A 203 -30.02 21.44 -1.65
C SER A 203 -30.51 20.06 -1.23
N LEU A 204 -29.68 19.25 -0.55
CA LEU A 204 -30.12 17.97 -0.02
C LEU A 204 -31.19 18.16 1.07
N PRO A 205 -32.36 17.49 0.96
CA PRO A 205 -33.39 17.54 1.98
C PRO A 205 -32.90 16.97 3.32
N ALA A 206 -33.36 17.55 4.43
CA ALA A 206 -32.97 17.11 5.77
C ALA A 206 -33.36 15.63 6.03
N GLU A 207 -34.44 15.15 5.42
CA GLU A 207 -34.94 13.78 5.56
C GLU A 207 -34.00 12.74 4.94
N VAL A 208 -33.23 13.11 3.89
CA VAL A 208 -32.23 12.22 3.27
C VAL A 208 -31.07 12.00 4.24
N VAL A 209 -30.65 13.07 4.93
CA VAL A 209 -29.55 13.03 5.90
C VAL A 209 -29.98 12.37 7.21
N ALA A 210 -31.22 12.57 7.63
CA ALA A 210 -31.81 11.98 8.84
C ALA A 210 -32.31 10.54 8.63
N ALA A 211 -32.06 9.93 7.47
CA ALA A 211 -32.50 8.58 7.15
C ALA A 211 -31.96 7.57 8.18
N PRO A 212 -32.79 6.68 8.75
CA PRO A 212 -32.38 5.75 9.82
C PRO A 212 -31.30 4.76 9.36
N GLU A 213 -31.17 4.55 8.05
CA GLU A 213 -30.13 3.71 7.45
C GLU A 213 -28.75 4.36 7.44
N LEU A 214 -28.67 5.68 7.65
CA LEU A 214 -27.43 6.44 7.56
C LEU A 214 -27.01 7.00 8.91
N GLU A 215 -25.70 7.10 9.07
CA GLU A 215 -25.04 7.88 10.09
C GLU A 215 -24.15 8.92 9.44
N VAL A 216 -24.71 10.08 9.11
CA VAL A 216 -23.98 11.20 8.51
C VAL A 216 -23.11 11.87 9.56
N ARG A 217 -21.82 11.54 9.59
CA ARG A 217 -20.90 11.94 10.67
C ARG A 217 -20.24 13.29 10.46
N GLY A 218 -20.12 13.77 9.23
CA GLY A 218 -19.31 14.95 8.99
C GLY A 218 -19.02 15.27 7.55
N LEU A 219 -18.02 16.11 7.37
CA LEU A 219 -17.52 16.57 6.07
C LEU A 219 -16.07 16.13 5.85
N MET A 220 -15.70 15.95 4.60
CA MET A 220 -14.32 15.75 4.15
C MET A 220 -13.99 16.72 3.04
N ALA A 221 -12.82 17.35 3.10
CA ALA A 221 -12.29 18.11 1.99
C ALA A 221 -10.83 17.75 1.75
N HIS A 222 -10.46 17.64 0.48
CA HIS A 222 -9.07 17.45 0.09
C HIS A 222 -8.77 18.27 -1.16
N ILE A 223 -7.80 19.17 -1.02
CA ILE A 223 -7.40 20.11 -2.08
C ILE A 223 -6.17 19.65 -2.86
N GLY A 224 -5.53 18.55 -2.48
CA GLY A 224 -4.23 18.16 -3.00
C GLY A 224 -3.10 19.10 -2.53
N ARG A 225 -1.90 18.95 -3.08
CA ARG A 225 -0.75 19.79 -2.74
C ARG A 225 -0.71 21.02 -3.65
N GLN A 226 -1.47 22.05 -3.29
CA GLN A 226 -1.59 23.27 -4.12
C GLN A 226 -0.48 24.30 -3.87
N SER A 227 0.06 24.35 -2.66
CA SER A 227 1.06 25.33 -2.23
C SER A 227 1.97 24.74 -1.17
N ARG A 228 3.03 25.45 -0.79
CA ARG A 228 3.78 25.16 0.44
C ARG A 228 3.34 26.06 1.58
N ASP A 229 2.46 27.03 1.35
CA ASP A 229 2.01 27.97 2.38
C ASP A 229 0.94 27.33 3.30
N PRO A 230 1.20 27.19 4.61
CA PRO A 230 0.21 26.70 5.58
C PRO A 230 -1.09 27.51 5.61
N ALA A 231 -1.08 28.78 5.20
CA ALA A 231 -2.27 29.62 5.17
C ALA A 231 -3.38 29.03 4.28
N VAL A 232 -3.03 28.36 3.18
CA VAL A 232 -4.00 27.69 2.28
C VAL A 232 -4.78 26.61 3.04
N TRP A 233 -4.12 25.85 3.91
CA TRP A 233 -4.79 24.84 4.74
C TRP A 233 -5.60 25.46 5.88
N GLY A 234 -5.17 26.61 6.42
CA GLY A 234 -5.96 27.38 7.36
C GLY A 234 -7.27 27.90 6.76
N SER A 235 -7.22 28.40 5.51
CA SER A 235 -8.41 28.77 4.74
C SER A 235 -9.34 27.58 4.51
N LEU A 236 -8.78 26.39 4.22
CA LEU A 236 -9.54 25.15 4.10
C LEU A 236 -10.30 24.80 5.39
N GLY A 237 -9.59 24.79 6.53
CA GLY A 237 -10.21 24.52 7.83
C GLY A 237 -11.35 25.49 8.13
N ARG A 238 -11.13 26.80 7.89
CA ARG A 238 -12.16 27.83 8.07
C ARG A 238 -13.39 27.55 7.21
N TRP A 239 -13.20 27.35 5.91
CA TRP A 239 -14.30 27.15 4.97
C TRP A 239 -15.14 25.91 5.33
N VAL A 240 -14.49 24.79 5.69
CA VAL A 240 -15.20 23.57 6.11
C VAL A 240 -15.96 23.80 7.43
N GLY A 241 -15.38 24.53 8.38
CA GLY A 241 -16.05 24.90 9.63
C GLY A 241 -17.30 25.76 9.42
N GLU A 242 -17.23 26.75 8.52
CA GLU A 242 -18.38 27.59 8.14
C GLU A 242 -19.48 26.76 7.49
N LEU A 243 -19.13 25.87 6.55
CA LEU A 243 -20.07 24.97 5.89
C LEU A 243 -20.75 24.02 6.87
N CYS A 244 -20.04 23.50 7.88
CA CYS A 244 -20.64 22.72 8.95
C CYS A 244 -21.75 23.50 9.68
N GLY A 245 -21.52 24.79 9.99
CA GLY A 245 -22.54 25.64 10.59
C GLY A 245 -23.75 25.85 9.69
N GLU A 246 -23.50 26.09 8.39
CA GLU A 246 -24.54 26.27 7.39
C GLU A 246 -25.45 25.04 7.23
N LEU A 247 -24.86 23.84 7.24
CA LEU A 247 -25.57 22.57 7.17
C LEU A 247 -26.29 22.24 8.49
N ALA A 248 -25.68 22.51 9.64
CA ALA A 248 -26.29 22.34 10.96
C ALA A 248 -27.53 23.21 11.20
N ALA A 249 -27.66 24.33 10.48
CA ALA A 249 -28.86 25.16 10.46
C ALA A 249 -29.97 24.61 9.53
N ARG A 250 -29.61 23.78 8.54
CA ARG A 250 -30.55 23.20 7.55
C ARG A 250 -31.04 21.82 7.93
N TRP A 251 -30.17 21.02 8.55
CA TRP A 251 -30.46 19.64 8.92
C TRP A 251 -30.76 19.57 10.41
N GLU A 252 -32.05 19.62 10.74
CA GLU A 252 -32.51 19.61 12.13
C GLU A 252 -31.94 18.40 12.90
N GLY A 253 -31.37 18.67 14.07
CA GLY A 253 -30.75 17.64 14.92
C GLY A 253 -29.37 17.15 14.46
N TRP A 254 -28.90 17.53 13.26
CA TRP A 254 -27.56 17.17 12.80
C TRP A 254 -26.49 18.11 13.37
N ARG A 255 -25.37 17.52 13.77
CA ARG A 255 -24.12 18.20 14.13
C ARG A 255 -22.95 17.34 13.63
N PRO A 256 -21.85 17.95 13.19
CA PRO A 256 -20.68 17.18 12.79
C PRO A 256 -20.07 16.49 14.01
N LEU A 257 -19.82 15.19 13.88
CA LEU A 257 -19.05 14.36 14.81
C LEU A 257 -17.57 14.31 14.42
N GLU A 258 -17.27 14.51 13.13
CA GLU A 258 -15.92 14.52 12.59
C GLU A 258 -15.78 15.49 11.41
N VAL A 259 -14.56 15.99 11.21
CA VAL A 259 -14.16 16.72 10.01
C VAL A 259 -12.82 16.19 9.55
N ASP A 260 -12.69 15.98 8.24
CA ASP A 260 -11.45 15.55 7.61
C ASP A 260 -10.96 16.58 6.59
N LEU A 261 -9.71 16.99 6.75
CA LEU A 261 -9.08 18.03 5.96
C LEU A 261 -8.00 17.49 5.01
N GLY A 262 -8.00 16.18 4.80
CA GLY A 262 -7.17 15.49 3.83
C GLY A 262 -5.67 15.60 4.09
N GLY A 263 -4.90 15.39 3.02
CA GLY A 263 -3.43 15.50 3.02
C GLY A 263 -2.89 16.71 2.27
N GLY A 264 -1.72 16.52 1.64
CA GLY A 264 -1.04 17.51 0.82
C GLY A 264 0.21 18.12 1.46
N PHE A 265 0.63 17.63 2.62
CA PHE A 265 1.79 18.14 3.34
C PHE A 265 3.12 17.73 2.66
N PRO A 266 4.11 18.63 2.62
CA PRO A 266 5.46 18.31 2.15
C PRO A 266 6.21 17.38 3.12
N VAL A 267 7.25 16.68 2.63
CA VAL A 267 8.28 16.06 3.49
C VAL A 267 9.40 17.07 3.77
N PRO A 268 10.22 16.89 4.83
CA PRO A 268 11.32 17.81 5.14
C PRO A 268 12.26 18.06 3.96
N ARG A 269 12.63 17.00 3.23
CA ARG A 269 13.45 17.04 2.00
C ARG A 269 12.60 16.92 0.73
N ASP A 270 11.51 17.68 0.64
CA ASP A 270 10.50 17.53 -0.42
C ASP A 270 11.11 17.51 -1.83
N PRO A 271 11.06 16.36 -2.55
CA PRO A 271 11.65 16.23 -3.87
C PRO A 271 10.80 16.87 -4.96
N TYR A 272 9.63 17.41 -4.66
CA TYR A 272 8.76 18.05 -5.66
C TYR A 272 9.47 19.09 -6.54
N GLY A 273 9.13 19.08 -7.84
CA GLY A 273 9.59 20.08 -8.80
C GLY A 273 8.45 20.65 -9.65
N THR A 274 8.67 21.82 -10.25
CA THR A 274 7.76 22.36 -11.27
C THR A 274 8.40 22.41 -12.65
N ALA A 275 7.58 22.49 -13.71
CA ALA A 275 8.08 22.53 -15.09
C ALA A 275 8.92 23.79 -15.39
N ASP A 276 8.64 24.89 -14.69
CA ASP A 276 9.26 26.19 -14.90
C ASP A 276 10.47 26.43 -13.97
N GLU A 277 10.74 25.53 -13.02
CA GLU A 277 11.85 25.66 -12.08
C GLU A 277 13.19 25.37 -12.76
N ASP A 278 14.21 26.19 -12.49
CA ASP A 278 15.59 25.94 -12.93
C ASP A 278 16.22 24.85 -12.04
N PRO A 279 16.78 23.75 -12.61
CA PRO A 279 17.55 22.73 -11.88
C PRO A 279 18.65 23.28 -10.95
N GLY A 280 19.22 24.44 -11.29
CA GLY A 280 20.32 25.05 -10.53
C GLY A 280 19.91 25.87 -9.31
N VAL A 281 18.61 26.10 -9.06
CA VAL A 281 18.14 26.94 -7.94
C VAL A 281 17.84 26.07 -6.70
N PRO A 282 18.49 26.33 -5.54
CA PRO A 282 18.21 25.61 -4.31
C PRO A 282 16.75 25.78 -3.86
N ARG A 283 16.11 24.68 -3.45
CA ARG A 283 14.74 24.73 -2.94
C ARG A 283 14.71 25.27 -1.51
N PRO A 284 13.71 26.10 -1.15
CA PRO A 284 13.49 26.44 0.24
C PRO A 284 13.13 25.16 1.03
N PRO A 285 13.41 25.10 2.35
CA PRO A 285 13.00 23.99 3.20
C PRO A 285 11.47 23.94 3.36
N ALA A 286 10.92 22.75 3.60
CA ALA A 286 9.48 22.61 3.87
C ALA A 286 9.12 23.33 5.18
N PRO A 287 7.99 24.05 5.25
CA PRO A 287 7.50 24.53 6.53
C PRO A 287 7.29 23.36 7.51
N PRO A 288 7.54 23.58 8.80
CA PRO A 288 7.39 22.54 9.80
C PRO A 288 5.93 22.09 9.90
N LEU A 289 5.71 20.84 10.30
CA LEU A 289 4.37 20.25 10.41
C LEU A 289 3.48 21.04 11.37
N GLU A 290 4.07 21.59 12.42
CA GLU A 290 3.44 22.44 13.44
C GLU A 290 2.72 23.63 12.81
N ALA A 291 3.33 24.28 11.80
CA ALA A 291 2.73 25.42 11.14
C ALA A 291 1.44 25.04 10.39
N TYR A 292 1.40 23.84 9.77
CA TYR A 292 0.18 23.32 9.14
C TYR A 292 -0.88 22.97 10.17
N ALA A 293 -0.51 22.29 11.26
CA ALA A 293 -1.44 21.89 12.30
C ALA A 293 -2.08 23.11 12.99
N GLU A 294 -1.27 24.13 13.33
CA GLU A 294 -1.74 25.39 13.91
C GLU A 294 -2.68 26.14 12.97
N ALA A 295 -2.30 26.29 11.69
CA ALA A 295 -3.13 26.97 10.70
C ALA A 295 -4.48 26.27 10.50
N ILE A 296 -4.47 24.94 10.35
CA ILE A 296 -5.66 24.11 10.19
C ILE A 296 -6.58 24.23 11.40
N ALA A 297 -6.05 24.02 12.60
CA ALA A 297 -6.84 24.04 13.83
C ALA A 297 -7.42 25.43 14.09
N ALA A 298 -6.62 26.49 13.91
CA ALA A 298 -7.09 27.87 14.04
C ALA A 298 -8.18 28.22 13.02
N GLY A 299 -7.98 27.80 11.77
CA GLY A 299 -8.97 27.96 10.69
C GLY A 299 -10.29 27.28 11.04
N LEU A 300 -10.24 25.98 11.35
CA LEU A 300 -11.43 25.18 11.70
C LEU A 300 -12.18 25.77 12.90
N ARG A 301 -11.46 26.14 13.96
CA ARG A 301 -12.04 26.80 15.14
C ARG A 301 -12.76 28.10 14.78
N ALA A 302 -12.14 28.95 13.97
CA ALA A 302 -12.73 30.21 13.53
C ALA A 302 -13.98 29.96 12.67
N GLY A 303 -13.94 29.01 11.74
CA GLY A 303 -15.07 28.69 10.87
C GLY A 303 -16.27 28.12 11.63
N LEU A 304 -16.03 27.17 12.55
CA LEU A 304 -17.07 26.61 13.41
C LEU A 304 -17.73 27.70 14.26
N ALA A 305 -16.94 28.58 14.88
CA ALA A 305 -17.45 29.69 15.68
C ALA A 305 -18.29 30.66 14.85
N GLY A 306 -17.86 30.98 13.62
CA GLY A 306 -18.62 31.79 12.67
C GLY A 306 -19.97 31.15 12.28
N GLY A 307 -20.02 29.82 12.23
CA GLY A 307 -21.22 29.03 12.01
C GLY A 307 -22.08 28.73 13.25
N GLY A 308 -21.73 29.30 14.42
CA GLY A 308 -22.47 29.06 15.68
C GLY A 308 -22.24 27.69 16.31
N LEU A 309 -21.17 26.99 15.93
CA LEU A 309 -20.77 25.68 16.47
C LEU A 309 -19.52 25.79 17.35
N GLY A 310 -19.38 24.87 18.30
CA GLY A 310 -18.14 24.67 19.06
C GLY A 310 -17.38 23.45 18.55
N GLY A 311 -16.07 23.40 18.79
CA GLY A 311 -15.24 22.23 18.46
C GLY A 311 -15.31 21.08 19.46
N ALA A 312 -15.95 21.28 20.62
CA ALA A 312 -15.93 20.30 21.72
C ALA A 312 -16.50 18.94 21.29
N GLY A 313 -15.67 17.90 21.37
CA GLY A 313 -16.02 16.53 20.96
C GLY A 313 -15.98 16.28 19.44
N LEU A 314 -15.64 17.28 18.62
CA LEU A 314 -15.47 17.10 17.18
C LEU A 314 -14.13 16.42 16.92
N ARG A 315 -14.16 15.25 16.27
CA ARG A 315 -12.95 14.58 15.82
C ARG A 315 -12.36 15.31 14.60
N LEU A 316 -11.06 15.58 14.64
CA LEU A 316 -10.29 16.06 13.50
C LEU A 316 -9.53 14.88 12.87
N GLU A 317 -9.70 14.70 11.56
CA GLU A 317 -8.97 13.70 10.79
C GLU A 317 -8.08 14.35 9.74
N ILE A 318 -6.91 13.75 9.55
CA ILE A 318 -5.88 14.22 8.62
C ILE A 318 -5.34 13.02 7.84
N GLU A 319 -5.20 13.15 6.53
CA GLU A 319 -4.85 12.06 5.62
C GLU A 319 -3.42 12.22 5.04
N PRO A 320 -2.34 12.08 5.85
CA PRO A 320 -1.00 12.25 5.32
C PRO A 320 -0.62 11.09 4.38
N GLY A 321 -0.13 11.44 3.20
CA GLY A 321 0.49 10.53 2.24
C GLY A 321 2.00 10.78 2.19
N ARG A 322 2.45 11.58 1.22
CA ARG A 322 3.87 11.95 1.01
C ARG A 322 4.62 12.22 2.32
N SER A 323 4.10 13.10 3.16
CA SER A 323 4.71 13.56 4.41
C SER A 323 4.95 12.49 5.46
N LEU A 324 4.30 11.33 5.34
CA LEU A 324 4.42 10.21 6.27
C LEU A 324 5.30 9.09 5.72
N TYR A 325 5.25 8.82 4.42
CA TYR A 325 6.02 7.73 3.80
C TYR A 325 7.33 8.20 3.16
N GLY A 326 7.40 9.42 2.62
CA GLY A 326 8.45 9.83 1.70
C GLY A 326 9.86 9.70 2.27
N ASN A 327 10.14 10.41 3.36
CA ASN A 327 11.42 10.42 4.06
C ASN A 327 11.75 9.11 4.81
N ALA A 328 10.79 8.19 4.92
CA ALA A 328 11.01 6.87 5.47
C ALA A 328 11.58 5.89 4.43
N GLY A 329 11.63 6.25 3.14
CA GLY A 329 12.08 5.35 2.09
C GLY A 329 13.14 5.93 1.17
N LEU A 330 13.92 5.01 0.59
CA LEU A 330 14.94 5.27 -0.41
C LEU A 330 14.92 4.19 -1.49
N HIS A 331 15.41 4.52 -2.68
CA HIS A 331 15.49 3.61 -3.82
C HIS A 331 16.93 3.37 -4.20
N LEU A 332 17.33 2.11 -4.24
CA LEU A 332 18.69 1.69 -4.56
C LEU A 332 18.80 1.25 -5.99
N THR A 333 19.89 1.68 -6.62
CA THR A 333 20.25 1.26 -7.97
C THR A 333 21.75 1.11 -8.09
N ARG A 334 22.18 0.34 -9.08
CA ARG A 334 23.59 0.10 -9.39
C ARG A 334 23.96 0.76 -10.70
N VAL A 335 25.12 1.42 -10.72
CA VAL A 335 25.70 1.97 -11.95
C VAL A 335 26.04 0.81 -12.90
N ARG A 336 25.51 0.85 -14.11
CA ARG A 336 25.83 -0.07 -15.22
C ARG A 336 26.94 0.48 -16.10
N GLY A 337 26.97 1.80 -16.28
CA GLY A 337 27.95 2.47 -17.13
C GLY A 337 28.02 3.97 -16.87
N VAL A 338 29.12 4.58 -17.29
CA VAL A 338 29.27 6.03 -17.35
C VAL A 338 29.61 6.40 -18.78
N LYS A 339 28.74 7.20 -19.40
CA LYS A 339 28.89 7.63 -20.79
C LYS A 339 29.11 9.13 -20.84
N ALA A 340 30.14 9.57 -21.55
CA ALA A 340 30.43 10.98 -21.73
C ALA A 340 30.38 11.37 -23.21
N GLN A 341 29.68 12.45 -23.51
CA GLN A 341 29.73 13.18 -24.76
C GLN A 341 30.53 14.47 -24.55
N LEU A 342 31.50 14.73 -25.43
CA LEU A 342 32.31 15.95 -25.40
C LEU A 342 31.83 17.00 -26.42
N ASP A 343 31.34 16.56 -27.57
CA ASP A 343 30.86 17.38 -28.69
C ASP A 343 29.59 16.73 -29.30
N PRO A 344 28.60 17.49 -29.83
CA PRO A 344 28.53 18.96 -29.89
C PRO A 344 28.10 19.62 -28.58
N VAL A 345 27.54 18.84 -27.65
CA VAL A 345 27.12 19.31 -26.33
C VAL A 345 27.74 18.43 -25.27
N ARG A 346 28.46 19.04 -24.33
CA ARG A 346 29.08 18.29 -23.24
C ARG A 346 27.98 17.73 -22.33
N ARG A 347 27.91 16.41 -22.20
CA ARG A 347 26.95 15.73 -21.34
C ARG A 347 27.57 14.45 -20.79
N THR A 348 27.22 14.11 -19.55
CA THR A 348 27.61 12.84 -18.93
C THR A 348 26.35 12.15 -18.45
N TRP A 349 26.24 10.85 -18.69
CA TRP A 349 25.16 10.00 -18.22
C TRP A 349 25.73 8.92 -17.30
N ILE A 350 25.10 8.76 -16.15
CA ILE A 350 25.27 7.64 -15.24
C ILE A 350 24.14 6.67 -15.54
N GLU A 351 24.43 5.64 -16.33
CA GLU A 351 23.48 4.61 -16.68
C GLU A 351 23.31 3.68 -15.49
N THR A 352 22.09 3.51 -15.00
CA THR A 352 21.77 2.73 -13.81
C THR A 352 20.98 1.47 -14.15
N ASP A 353 20.60 0.68 -13.16
CA ASP A 353 19.80 -0.55 -13.33
C ASP A 353 18.34 -0.40 -12.92
N THR A 354 17.90 0.86 -12.75
CA THR A 354 16.51 1.23 -12.47
C THR A 354 15.91 2.00 -13.64
N SER A 355 14.70 2.52 -13.48
CA SER A 355 14.03 3.39 -14.44
C SER A 355 13.13 4.42 -13.76
N GLU A 356 12.90 5.55 -14.42
CA GLU A 356 11.88 6.54 -14.07
C GLU A 356 10.49 5.91 -13.91
N VAL A 357 10.20 4.77 -14.55
CA VAL A 357 8.90 4.09 -14.36
C VAL A 357 8.77 3.39 -13.01
N PHE A 358 9.89 3.14 -12.31
CA PHE A 358 9.92 2.71 -10.91
C PHE A 358 9.97 3.91 -9.96
N LEU A 359 10.21 5.10 -10.48
CA LEU A 359 10.27 6.37 -9.76
C LEU A 359 9.33 7.36 -10.45
N ALA A 360 8.06 6.97 -10.60
CA ALA A 360 7.12 7.61 -11.53
C ALA A 360 6.91 9.10 -11.25
N ASP A 361 7.17 9.57 -10.03
CA ASP A 361 7.10 11.00 -9.71
C ASP A 361 8.20 11.83 -10.40
N ALA A 362 9.26 11.23 -10.97
CA ALA A 362 10.17 11.92 -11.90
C ALA A 362 9.39 12.55 -13.06
N VAL A 363 8.28 11.92 -13.47
CA VAL A 363 7.44 12.39 -14.57
C VAL A 363 6.22 13.14 -14.04
N PHE A 364 5.45 12.54 -13.12
CA PHE A 364 4.18 13.10 -12.67
C PHE A 364 4.34 14.38 -11.84
N GLU A 365 5.30 14.39 -10.92
CA GLU A 365 5.57 15.51 -10.02
C GLU A 365 6.90 16.20 -10.30
N ARG A 366 7.58 15.79 -11.38
CA ARG A 366 8.89 16.31 -11.79
C ARG A 366 9.88 16.31 -10.64
N ASN A 367 9.83 15.25 -9.84
CA ASN A 367 10.63 15.16 -8.63
C ASN A 367 12.12 15.26 -8.96
N ARG A 368 12.80 16.10 -8.19
CA ARG A 368 14.25 16.26 -8.14
C ARG A 368 14.74 15.66 -6.83
N TRP A 369 15.03 14.38 -6.88
CA TRP A 369 15.55 13.67 -5.71
C TRP A 369 17.02 13.96 -5.46
N ASN A 370 17.43 13.80 -4.21
CA ASN A 370 18.83 13.74 -3.86
C ASN A 370 19.36 12.34 -4.19
N VAL A 371 20.42 12.25 -4.99
CA VAL A 371 21.09 10.98 -5.33
C VAL A 371 22.47 10.98 -4.71
N ILE A 372 22.80 9.89 -4.02
CA ILE A 372 24.02 9.78 -3.22
C ILE A 372 24.75 8.49 -3.58
N ALA A 373 26.08 8.58 -3.71
CA ALA A 373 26.94 7.40 -3.79
C ALA A 373 27.04 6.74 -2.40
N ALA A 374 26.43 5.56 -2.25
CA ALA A 374 26.19 4.94 -0.94
C ALA A 374 27.48 4.63 -0.15
N ASP A 375 28.60 4.35 -0.83
CA ASP A 375 29.90 4.04 -0.20
C ASP A 375 30.91 5.21 -0.27
N ALA A 376 30.47 6.39 -0.74
CA ALA A 376 31.34 7.54 -0.98
C ALA A 376 30.62 8.87 -0.70
N VAL A 377 29.84 8.93 0.38
CA VAL A 377 28.96 10.08 0.69
C VAL A 377 29.75 11.37 0.88
N GLU A 378 30.95 11.27 1.44
CA GLU A 378 31.82 12.42 1.74
C GLU A 378 32.86 12.68 0.64
N ALA A 379 32.85 11.90 -0.46
CA ALA A 379 33.76 12.12 -1.56
C ALA A 379 33.43 13.43 -2.28
N PRO A 380 34.44 14.18 -2.78
CA PRO A 380 34.20 15.41 -3.51
C PRO A 380 33.42 15.13 -4.80
N CYS A 381 32.47 16.02 -5.14
CA CYS A 381 31.82 15.96 -6.44
C CYS A 381 32.83 16.35 -7.54
N GLU A 382 33.13 15.41 -8.43
CA GLU A 382 34.10 15.59 -9.53
C GLU A 382 33.41 15.79 -10.88
N GLN A 383 32.11 15.51 -10.96
CA GLN A 383 31.34 15.58 -12.20
C GLN A 383 29.90 16.05 -11.96
N VAL A 384 29.30 16.58 -13.03
CA VAL A 384 27.86 16.83 -13.15
C VAL A 384 27.35 15.92 -14.25
N ALA A 385 26.35 15.10 -13.95
CA ALA A 385 25.85 14.08 -14.86
C ALA A 385 24.35 13.83 -14.67
N ASP A 386 23.70 13.38 -15.72
CA ASP A 386 22.34 12.85 -15.62
C ASP A 386 22.38 11.43 -15.07
N VAL A 387 21.55 11.15 -14.07
CA VAL A 387 21.27 9.79 -13.63
C VAL A 387 20.10 9.28 -14.47
N VAL A 388 20.37 8.24 -15.27
CA VAL A 388 19.40 7.70 -16.24
C VAL A 388 19.13 6.22 -16.03
N GLY A 389 17.94 5.78 -16.42
CA GLY A 389 17.50 4.39 -16.31
C GLY A 389 17.68 3.54 -17.57
N ILE A 390 17.07 2.35 -17.54
CA ILE A 390 17.23 1.30 -18.55
C ILE A 390 16.13 1.23 -19.62
N SER A 391 15.07 2.04 -19.49
CA SER A 391 13.94 2.02 -20.42
C SER A 391 14.27 2.75 -21.73
N CYS A 392 13.33 2.68 -22.68
CA CYS A 392 13.47 3.32 -23.99
C CYS A 392 12.96 4.78 -24.00
N ASN A 393 12.39 5.25 -22.89
CA ASN A 393 12.10 6.66 -22.69
C ASN A 393 13.41 7.47 -22.55
N PRO A 394 13.35 8.81 -22.51
CA PRO A 394 14.49 9.60 -22.04
C PRO A 394 15.04 9.09 -20.69
N ASP A 395 14.18 8.49 -19.87
CA ASP A 395 14.49 7.76 -18.64
C ASP A 395 15.40 8.57 -17.70
N LEU A 396 15.00 9.81 -17.48
CA LEU A 396 15.78 10.78 -16.74
C LEU A 396 15.30 10.79 -15.29
N ILE A 397 16.10 10.18 -14.41
CA ILE A 397 15.75 10.05 -12.98
C ILE A 397 16.11 11.34 -12.25
N VAL A 398 17.35 11.82 -12.43
CA VAL A 398 17.81 13.12 -11.91
C VAL A 398 18.72 13.79 -12.93
N ALA A 399 18.35 15.01 -13.31
CA ALA A 399 19.13 15.85 -14.22
C ALA A 399 20.29 16.54 -13.48
N ASP A 400 21.43 16.67 -14.15
CA ASP A 400 22.56 17.50 -13.70
C ASP A 400 22.98 17.24 -12.23
N ALA A 401 22.97 15.98 -11.81
CA ALA A 401 23.38 15.56 -10.48
C ALA A 401 24.89 15.79 -10.28
N ALA A 402 25.25 16.54 -9.22
CA ALA A 402 26.64 16.69 -8.80
C ALA A 402 27.07 15.45 -8.01
N LEU A 403 27.95 14.64 -8.59
CA LEU A 403 28.34 13.33 -8.06
C LEU A 403 29.87 13.19 -8.01
N PRO A 404 30.40 12.32 -7.12
CA PRO A 404 31.79 11.90 -7.21
C PRO A 404 32.05 11.14 -8.52
N SER A 405 33.32 10.80 -8.79
CA SER A 405 33.62 9.87 -9.87
C SER A 405 32.98 8.50 -9.57
N LEU A 406 32.23 7.97 -10.53
CA LEU A 406 31.51 6.71 -10.41
C LEU A 406 32.01 5.71 -11.45
N ARG A 407 31.89 4.42 -11.13
CA ARG A 407 32.16 3.30 -12.03
C ARG A 407 31.04 2.28 -11.99
N ALA A 408 31.00 1.43 -13.01
CA ALA A 408 30.08 0.30 -13.05
C ALA A 408 30.23 -0.56 -11.77
N GLY A 409 29.09 -0.91 -11.17
CA GLY A 409 29.02 -1.64 -9.92
C GLY A 409 28.77 -0.77 -8.67
N ASP A 410 29.07 0.53 -8.72
CA ASP A 410 28.83 1.44 -7.59
C ASP A 410 27.33 1.53 -7.28
N CYS A 411 26.99 1.69 -6.00
CA CYS A 411 25.62 1.79 -5.52
C CYS A 411 25.22 3.26 -5.34
N LEU A 412 24.07 3.62 -5.91
CA LEU A 412 23.43 4.91 -5.71
C LEU A 412 22.14 4.73 -4.90
N ALA A 413 21.90 5.67 -3.99
CA ALA A 413 20.66 5.81 -3.24
C ALA A 413 19.93 7.08 -3.68
N VAL A 414 18.68 6.92 -4.13
CA VAL A 414 17.74 8.01 -4.40
C VAL A 414 16.89 8.19 -3.16
N LEU A 415 16.98 9.34 -2.50
CA LEU A 415 16.32 9.58 -1.21
C LEU A 415 14.85 9.98 -1.37
N ASP A 416 14.09 9.89 -0.28
CA ASP A 416 12.72 10.41 -0.15
C ASP A 416 11.72 9.77 -1.13
N THR A 417 11.88 8.47 -1.37
CA THR A 417 11.09 7.67 -2.33
C THR A 417 10.09 6.72 -1.68
N GLY A 418 9.86 6.82 -0.36
CA GLY A 418 8.95 5.89 0.33
C GLY A 418 7.46 6.06 -0.04
N ALA A 419 7.09 7.21 -0.62
CA ALA A 419 5.75 7.52 -1.10
C ALA A 419 5.66 7.42 -2.63
N TYR A 420 4.59 6.83 -3.13
CA TYR A 420 4.12 6.76 -4.52
C TYR A 420 4.99 6.00 -5.52
N GLN A 421 6.26 5.73 -5.23
CA GLN A 421 7.17 5.13 -6.21
C GLN A 421 6.84 3.66 -6.43
N ASP A 422 6.88 2.84 -5.37
CA ASP A 422 6.49 1.43 -5.46
C ASP A 422 5.00 1.27 -5.85
N ALA A 423 4.15 2.18 -5.39
CA ALA A 423 2.71 2.15 -5.68
C ALA A 423 2.38 2.40 -7.15
N ASN A 424 3.18 3.21 -7.86
CA ASN A 424 2.98 3.55 -9.27
C ASN A 424 3.91 2.79 -10.22
N ALA A 425 4.77 1.89 -9.71
CA ALA A 425 5.70 1.14 -10.52
C ALA A 425 4.98 0.29 -11.59
N SER A 426 5.48 0.30 -12.82
CA SER A 426 4.89 -0.41 -13.96
C SER A 426 5.88 -1.34 -14.66
N ASN A 427 5.35 -2.28 -15.45
CA ASN A 427 6.14 -3.20 -16.27
C ASN A 427 6.38 -2.66 -17.70
N PHE A 428 6.50 -1.35 -17.87
CA PHE A 428 6.89 -0.77 -19.17
C PHE A 428 8.19 -1.43 -19.66
N ASN A 429 8.33 -1.67 -20.96
CA ASN A 429 9.40 -2.50 -21.55
C ASN A 429 9.53 -3.93 -20.98
N LEU A 430 8.45 -4.48 -20.40
CA LEU A 430 8.45 -5.77 -19.71
C LEU A 430 9.49 -5.83 -18.56
N MET A 431 9.85 -4.68 -18.01
CA MET A 431 10.75 -4.60 -16.86
C MET A 431 10.06 -5.17 -15.62
N LEU A 432 10.82 -5.86 -14.78
CA LEU A 432 10.31 -6.51 -13.57
C LEU A 432 10.27 -5.47 -12.44
N ARG A 433 9.11 -5.27 -11.80
CA ARG A 433 9.02 -4.30 -10.70
C ARG A 433 9.96 -4.70 -9.55
N PRO A 434 10.63 -3.73 -8.90
CA PRO A 434 11.60 -4.00 -7.86
C PRO A 434 11.01 -4.70 -6.63
N ALA A 435 11.89 -5.29 -5.82
CA ALA A 435 11.57 -5.72 -4.47
C ALA A 435 11.43 -4.52 -3.51
N THR A 436 10.79 -4.74 -2.36
CA THR A 436 10.74 -3.81 -1.23
C THR A 436 11.23 -4.50 0.03
N VAL A 437 12.16 -3.86 0.73
CA VAL A 437 12.71 -4.29 2.01
C VAL A 437 12.31 -3.32 3.11
N LEU A 438 11.90 -3.88 4.25
CA LEU A 438 11.70 -3.15 5.50
C LEU A 438 12.96 -3.31 6.35
N VAL A 439 13.45 -2.21 6.92
CA VAL A 439 14.60 -2.18 7.83
C VAL A 439 14.10 -1.75 9.19
N HIS A 440 14.53 -2.46 10.24
CA HIS A 440 14.34 -2.03 11.62
C HIS A 440 15.61 -2.32 12.42
N ASP A 441 16.23 -1.27 12.96
CA ASP A 441 17.56 -1.33 13.56
C ASP A 441 18.58 -2.00 12.61
N ALA A 442 19.11 -3.16 13.00
CA ALA A 442 20.09 -3.94 12.22
C ALA A 442 19.44 -5.07 11.40
N GLU A 443 18.13 -5.24 11.49
CA GLU A 443 17.37 -6.25 10.77
C GLU A 443 16.80 -5.69 9.48
N ALA A 444 16.77 -6.54 8.45
CA ALA A 444 16.22 -6.20 7.15
C ALA A 444 15.50 -7.40 6.57
N GLU A 445 14.26 -7.18 6.13
CA GLU A 445 13.32 -8.22 5.70
C GLU A 445 12.69 -7.87 4.35
N LEU A 446 12.55 -8.88 3.50
CA LEU A 446 11.85 -8.76 2.23
C LEU A 446 10.34 -8.74 2.47
N ILE A 447 9.71 -7.57 2.36
CA ILE A 447 8.25 -7.41 2.55
C ILE A 447 7.46 -7.49 1.24
N LYS A 448 8.15 -7.34 0.11
CA LYS A 448 7.60 -7.49 -1.24
C LYS A 448 8.70 -7.98 -2.16
N ARG A 449 8.54 -9.15 -2.78
CA ARG A 449 9.48 -9.67 -3.76
C ARG A 449 9.40 -8.90 -5.09
N ALA A 450 10.49 -8.92 -5.85
CA ALA A 450 10.48 -8.45 -7.23
C ALA A 450 9.56 -9.33 -8.09
N ASP A 451 9.03 -8.75 -9.18
CA ASP A 451 8.29 -9.52 -10.18
C ASP A 451 9.17 -10.63 -10.77
N ARG A 452 8.53 -11.73 -11.17
CA ARG A 452 9.15 -12.75 -12.02
C ARG A 452 8.58 -12.65 -13.43
N LEU A 453 9.41 -12.85 -14.44
CA LEU A 453 9.01 -12.74 -15.84
C LEU A 453 7.83 -13.68 -16.15
N GLU A 454 7.89 -14.91 -15.65
CA GLU A 454 6.87 -15.93 -15.87
C GLU A 454 5.50 -15.51 -15.30
N GLU A 455 5.49 -14.77 -14.19
CA GLU A 455 4.25 -14.32 -13.53
C GLU A 455 3.57 -13.15 -14.27
N ILE A 456 4.36 -12.39 -15.02
CA ILE A 456 3.83 -11.37 -15.91
C ILE A 456 3.26 -12.06 -17.15
N LEU A 457 4.03 -12.96 -17.77
CA LEU A 457 3.66 -13.63 -19.02
C LEU A 457 2.49 -14.60 -18.87
N MET A 458 2.30 -15.23 -17.70
CA MET A 458 1.18 -16.16 -17.47
C MET A 458 -0.20 -15.50 -17.51
N ARG A 459 -0.26 -14.17 -17.49
CA ARG A 459 -1.51 -13.39 -17.64
C ARG A 459 -1.97 -13.35 -19.09
N ASP A 460 -1.05 -13.54 -20.03
CA ASP A 460 -1.32 -13.52 -21.46
C ASP A 460 -1.68 -14.92 -21.96
N ARG A 461 -2.60 -15.00 -22.93
CA ARG A 461 -2.99 -16.25 -23.59
C ARG A 461 -2.83 -16.12 -25.09
N ILE A 462 -2.14 -17.09 -25.69
CA ILE A 462 -2.17 -17.28 -27.14
C ILE A 462 -3.45 -18.06 -27.47
N PRO A 463 -4.39 -17.49 -28.25
CA PRO A 463 -5.59 -18.21 -28.65
C PRO A 463 -5.26 -19.53 -29.35
N ALA A 464 -6.00 -20.60 -29.06
CA ALA A 464 -5.73 -21.94 -29.59
C ALA A 464 -5.58 -21.98 -31.13
N ARG A 465 -6.34 -21.15 -31.86
CA ARG A 465 -6.23 -21.04 -33.33
C ARG A 465 -4.86 -20.58 -33.84
N LEU A 466 -4.05 -19.95 -32.99
CA LEU A 466 -2.70 -19.45 -33.29
C LEU A 466 -1.61 -20.37 -32.71
N GLY A 467 -1.99 -21.35 -31.87
CA GLY A 467 -1.09 -22.32 -31.27
C GLY A 467 -0.89 -23.57 -32.14
N GLY A 468 0.23 -24.27 -31.94
CA GLY A 468 0.44 -25.58 -32.53
C GLY A 468 -0.50 -26.63 -31.93
N ALA A 469 -0.83 -27.68 -32.70
CA ALA A 469 -1.65 -28.79 -32.23
C ALA A 469 -0.88 -29.60 -31.15
N GLY A 470 -1.23 -29.41 -29.88
CA GLY A 470 -0.67 -30.14 -28.75
C GLY A 470 -1.50 -29.97 -27.47
N VAL A 471 -1.33 -30.89 -26.52
CA VAL A 471 -1.89 -30.75 -25.17
C VAL A 471 -1.14 -29.62 -24.48
N GLN A 472 -1.85 -28.56 -24.08
CA GLN A 472 -1.28 -27.44 -23.34
C GLN A 472 -1.75 -27.50 -21.89
N VAL A 473 -0.82 -27.83 -20.97
CA VAL A 473 -1.06 -27.68 -19.54
C VAL A 473 -0.84 -26.21 -19.17
N LEU A 474 -1.89 -25.53 -18.69
CA LEU A 474 -1.83 -24.12 -18.30
C LEU A 474 -1.38 -23.92 -16.85
N GLY A 475 -1.52 -24.95 -16.01
CA GLY A 475 -1.18 -24.94 -14.60
C GLY A 475 -1.81 -26.14 -13.89
N LEU A 476 -1.56 -26.22 -12.59
CA LEU A 476 -2.34 -27.06 -11.67
C LEU A 476 -3.60 -26.28 -11.29
N ASP A 477 -4.78 -26.85 -11.53
CA ASP A 477 -6.07 -26.25 -11.20
C ASP A 477 -6.38 -26.44 -9.71
N HIS A 478 -6.51 -27.70 -9.28
CA HIS A 478 -6.69 -28.07 -7.88
C HIS A 478 -5.95 -29.37 -7.54
N ALA A 479 -5.77 -29.59 -6.23
CA ALA A 479 -5.46 -30.90 -5.68
C ALA A 479 -6.63 -31.32 -4.77
N SER A 480 -7.06 -32.58 -4.87
CA SER A 480 -8.20 -33.09 -4.10
C SER A 480 -7.72 -34.02 -2.99
N VAL A 481 -8.21 -33.81 -1.77
CA VAL A 481 -8.03 -34.69 -0.61
C VAL A 481 -9.38 -35.34 -0.30
N THR A 482 -9.44 -36.66 -0.46
CA THR A 482 -10.59 -37.44 -0.02
C THR A 482 -10.54 -37.61 1.49
N CYS A 483 -11.57 -37.14 2.18
CA CYS A 483 -11.69 -37.19 3.64
C CYS A 483 -12.85 -38.10 4.06
N ALA A 484 -12.77 -38.62 5.28
CA ALA A 484 -13.83 -39.44 5.87
C ALA A 484 -14.88 -38.61 6.63
N ASP A 485 -14.59 -37.33 6.89
CA ASP A 485 -15.48 -36.36 7.53
C ASP A 485 -15.08 -34.94 7.08
N LEU A 486 -15.96 -34.29 6.31
CA LEU A 486 -15.67 -32.98 5.74
C LEU A 486 -15.54 -31.89 6.80
N ASP A 487 -16.37 -31.91 7.85
CA ASP A 487 -16.40 -30.86 8.86
C ASP A 487 -15.15 -30.92 9.77
N ARG A 488 -14.66 -32.14 10.07
CA ARG A 488 -13.38 -32.35 10.76
C ARG A 488 -12.21 -31.81 9.93
N SER A 489 -12.21 -32.07 8.63
CA SER A 489 -11.17 -31.60 7.71
C SER A 489 -11.16 -30.08 7.60
N LEU A 490 -12.34 -29.47 7.47
CA LEU A 490 -12.49 -28.01 7.45
C LEU A 490 -11.95 -27.36 8.72
N ALA A 491 -12.20 -27.95 9.90
CA ALA A 491 -11.66 -27.42 11.15
C ALA A 491 -10.11 -27.37 11.15
N PHE A 492 -9.45 -28.34 10.52
CA PHE A 492 -8.01 -28.35 10.36
C PHE A 492 -7.55 -27.32 9.31
N TYR A 493 -8.01 -27.43 8.07
CA TYR A 493 -7.49 -26.60 6.97
C TYR A 493 -7.90 -25.13 7.09
N THR A 494 -9.12 -24.84 7.53
CA THR A 494 -9.61 -23.45 7.65
C THR A 494 -9.32 -22.88 9.04
N GLY A 495 -9.56 -23.66 10.10
CA GLY A 495 -9.44 -23.20 11.48
C GLY A 495 -7.99 -23.12 11.97
N LEU A 496 -7.18 -24.13 11.66
CA LEU A 496 -5.80 -24.22 12.16
C LEU A 496 -4.78 -23.66 11.17
N LEU A 497 -4.91 -24.00 9.88
CA LEU A 497 -4.02 -23.50 8.83
C LEU A 497 -4.46 -22.15 8.22
N GLY A 498 -5.66 -21.66 8.56
CA GLY A 498 -6.15 -20.35 8.11
C GLY A 498 -6.49 -20.27 6.62
N ILE A 499 -6.69 -21.41 5.94
CA ILE A 499 -6.99 -21.44 4.51
C ILE A 499 -8.44 -20.97 4.29
N ARG A 500 -8.66 -20.11 3.30
CA ARG A 500 -9.96 -19.51 3.04
C ARG A 500 -10.89 -20.51 2.35
N LEU A 501 -12.05 -20.80 2.97
CA LEU A 501 -13.16 -21.51 2.34
C LEU A 501 -13.79 -20.63 1.24
N MET A 502 -13.87 -21.16 0.02
CA MET A 502 -14.55 -20.52 -1.11
C MET A 502 -16.01 -20.92 -1.18
N ASP A 503 -16.28 -22.22 -1.24
CA ASP A 503 -17.62 -22.78 -1.38
C ASP A 503 -17.66 -24.21 -0.83
N ARG A 504 -18.87 -24.73 -0.58
CA ARG A 504 -19.10 -26.14 -0.22
C ARG A 504 -20.48 -26.60 -0.66
N GLY A 505 -20.61 -27.87 -0.99
CA GLY A 505 -21.86 -28.42 -1.49
C GLY A 505 -22.00 -29.93 -1.35
N GLU A 506 -23.08 -30.45 -1.92
CA GLU A 506 -23.33 -31.88 -2.09
C GLU A 506 -23.57 -32.16 -3.58
N ASP A 507 -23.14 -33.32 -4.06
CA ASP A 507 -23.40 -33.78 -5.42
C ASP A 507 -23.71 -35.29 -5.45
N ASP A 508 -24.74 -35.66 -6.20
CA ASP A 508 -25.13 -37.05 -6.50
C ASP A 508 -25.49 -37.26 -7.99
N GLY A 509 -25.08 -36.32 -8.84
CA GLY A 509 -25.40 -36.27 -10.27
C GLY A 509 -24.70 -37.33 -11.14
N PRO A 510 -25.23 -37.59 -12.36
CA PRO A 510 -24.64 -38.53 -13.32
C PRO A 510 -23.27 -38.08 -13.86
N GLU A 511 -22.95 -36.79 -13.81
CA GLU A 511 -21.66 -36.22 -14.22
C GLU A 511 -20.53 -36.73 -13.31
N LEU A 512 -20.76 -36.75 -11.99
CA LEU A 512 -19.81 -37.26 -11.00
C LEU A 512 -19.48 -38.73 -11.25
N GLN A 513 -20.49 -39.55 -11.58
CA GLN A 513 -20.29 -40.97 -11.92
C GLN A 513 -19.45 -41.12 -13.20
N THR A 514 -19.68 -40.25 -14.18
CA THR A 514 -18.96 -40.25 -15.46
C THR A 514 -17.50 -39.87 -15.29
N ILE A 515 -17.21 -38.83 -14.50
CA ILE A 515 -15.85 -38.31 -14.28
C ILE A 515 -15.06 -39.23 -13.34
N SER A 516 -15.67 -39.71 -12.25
CA SER A 516 -15.00 -40.56 -11.25
C SER A 516 -14.89 -42.03 -11.64
N GLY A 517 -15.72 -42.48 -12.59
CA GLY A 517 -15.88 -43.90 -12.92
C GLY A 517 -16.54 -44.73 -11.81
N GLN A 518 -17.11 -44.09 -10.77
CA GLN A 518 -17.80 -44.78 -9.67
C GLN A 518 -19.29 -44.99 -10.00
N PRO A 519 -19.85 -46.21 -9.83
CA PRO A 519 -21.22 -46.52 -10.27
C PRO A 519 -22.34 -45.80 -9.50
N VAL A 520 -22.10 -45.43 -8.24
CA VAL A 520 -23.00 -44.65 -7.38
C VAL A 520 -22.11 -43.81 -6.49
N ALA A 521 -22.13 -42.49 -6.68
CA ALA A 521 -21.37 -41.55 -5.87
C ALA A 521 -22.34 -40.49 -5.30
N ARG A 522 -22.39 -40.36 -3.97
CA ARG A 522 -22.90 -39.15 -3.31
C ARG A 522 -21.77 -38.58 -2.48
N VAL A 523 -21.46 -37.31 -2.72
CA VAL A 523 -20.33 -36.64 -2.09
C VAL A 523 -20.76 -35.34 -1.44
N ARG A 524 -20.04 -34.96 -0.40
CA ARG A 524 -19.96 -33.59 0.10
C ARG A 524 -18.59 -33.04 -0.29
N TRP A 525 -18.51 -31.80 -0.71
CA TRP A 525 -17.25 -31.20 -1.13
C TRP A 525 -17.08 -29.79 -0.56
N ALA A 526 -15.84 -29.33 -0.45
CA ALA A 526 -15.50 -27.96 -0.12
C ALA A 526 -14.22 -27.51 -0.84
N ASP A 527 -14.24 -26.30 -1.38
CA ASP A 527 -13.11 -25.71 -2.10
C ASP A 527 -12.40 -24.66 -1.24
N LEU A 528 -11.09 -24.81 -1.08
CA LEU A 528 -10.25 -23.94 -0.26
C LEU A 528 -9.21 -23.21 -1.12
N GLU A 529 -9.11 -21.88 -1.00
CA GLU A 529 -8.18 -21.05 -1.79
C GLU A 529 -6.81 -20.91 -1.11
N LEU A 530 -5.73 -21.22 -1.83
CA LEU A 530 -4.36 -21.29 -1.30
C LEU A 530 -3.56 -19.96 -1.39
N GLY A 531 -4.22 -18.84 -1.72
CA GLY A 531 -3.64 -17.50 -1.81
C GLY A 531 -3.02 -17.15 -3.17
N ASP A 532 -2.92 -18.09 -4.10
CA ASP A 532 -2.34 -17.91 -5.44
C ASP A 532 -3.28 -18.34 -6.58
N GLY A 533 -4.57 -18.51 -6.27
CA GLY A 533 -5.59 -18.96 -7.20
C GLY A 533 -5.68 -20.47 -7.39
N ARG A 534 -4.82 -21.27 -6.74
CA ARG A 534 -4.95 -22.73 -6.69
C ARG A 534 -5.94 -23.15 -5.61
N VAL A 535 -6.62 -24.26 -5.86
CA VAL A 535 -7.64 -24.79 -4.95
C VAL A 535 -7.18 -26.10 -4.31
N LEU A 536 -7.42 -26.23 -3.01
CA LEU A 536 -7.42 -27.50 -2.30
C LEU A 536 -8.89 -27.93 -2.14
N GLU A 537 -9.29 -28.97 -2.86
CA GLU A 537 -10.64 -29.55 -2.76
C GLU A 537 -10.63 -30.60 -1.65
N LEU A 538 -11.62 -30.54 -0.76
CA LEU A 538 -11.90 -31.59 0.21
C LEU A 538 -13.16 -32.33 -0.24
N ILE A 539 -13.09 -33.65 -0.38
CA ILE A 539 -14.22 -34.46 -0.83
C ILE A 539 -14.51 -35.61 0.13
N GLU A 540 -15.72 -35.66 0.67
CA GLU A 540 -16.23 -36.76 1.50
C GLU A 540 -17.20 -37.59 0.67
N PHE A 541 -16.92 -38.87 0.44
CA PHE A 541 -17.92 -39.76 -0.15
C PHE A 541 -18.82 -40.33 0.94
N GLU A 542 -20.10 -39.97 0.89
CA GLU A 542 -21.12 -40.58 1.73
C GLU A 542 -21.46 -42.00 1.23
N ARG A 543 -21.43 -42.19 -0.09
CA ARG A 543 -21.69 -43.46 -0.78
C ARG A 543 -20.78 -43.58 -2.02
N PRO A 544 -19.91 -44.61 -2.11
CA PRO A 544 -19.56 -45.53 -1.03
C PRO A 544 -18.86 -44.77 0.11
N ARG A 545 -19.13 -45.15 1.36
CA ARG A 545 -18.39 -44.59 2.49
C ARG A 545 -16.94 -45.05 2.41
N VAL A 546 -16.01 -44.11 2.33
CA VAL A 546 -14.57 -44.42 2.30
C VAL A 546 -14.06 -44.52 3.74
N GLU A 547 -13.28 -45.55 4.03
CA GLU A 547 -12.46 -45.58 5.23
C GLU A 547 -11.22 -44.70 5.01
N PRO A 548 -10.71 -44.00 6.05
CA PRO A 548 -9.44 -43.27 5.94
C PRO A 548 -8.35 -44.19 5.40
N VAL A 549 -7.53 -43.67 4.47
CA VAL A 549 -6.36 -44.42 4.00
C VAL A 549 -5.49 -44.67 5.23
N ALA A 550 -5.17 -45.94 5.52
CA ALA A 550 -4.26 -46.29 6.60
C ALA A 550 -2.86 -45.73 6.28
N ALA A 551 -2.59 -44.51 6.73
CA ALA A 551 -1.32 -43.84 6.51
C ALA A 551 -0.25 -44.38 7.47
N GLY A 552 0.34 -45.51 7.08
CA GLY A 552 1.61 -45.98 7.62
C GLY A 552 2.77 -45.29 6.88
N ASN A 553 3.86 -45.02 7.60
CA ASN A 553 5.06 -44.32 7.12
C ASN A 553 5.45 -44.72 5.69
N LEU A 554 5.57 -43.73 4.80
CA LEU A 554 6.26 -43.85 3.50
C LEU A 554 5.96 -45.19 2.81
N TYR A 555 4.68 -45.52 2.62
CA TYR A 555 4.36 -46.55 1.64
C TYR A 555 4.97 -46.10 0.31
N PRO A 556 5.90 -46.87 -0.30
CA PRO A 556 6.41 -46.54 -1.62
C PRO A 556 5.23 -46.41 -2.59
N GLY A 557 4.88 -45.19 -2.97
CA GLY A 557 3.70 -44.87 -3.79
C GLY A 557 2.66 -43.92 -3.16
N GLN A 558 2.78 -43.54 -1.89
CA GLN A 558 1.90 -42.54 -1.27
C GLN A 558 2.27 -41.13 -1.74
N GLY A 559 1.28 -40.36 -2.22
CA GLY A 559 1.42 -38.93 -2.52
C GLY A 559 1.20 -38.06 -1.27
N HIS A 560 1.70 -36.83 -1.30
CA HIS A 560 1.47 -35.80 -0.28
C HIS A 560 1.11 -34.48 -0.95
N ILE A 561 0.43 -33.59 -0.21
CA ILE A 561 0.24 -32.19 -0.63
C ILE A 561 1.29 -31.31 0.04
N SER A 562 1.78 -30.30 -0.67
CA SER A 562 2.81 -29.38 -0.18
C SER A 562 2.28 -27.96 -0.16
N LEU A 563 2.20 -27.37 1.03
CA LEU A 563 1.67 -26.04 1.29
C LEU A 563 2.82 -25.10 1.62
N ARG A 564 2.87 -23.97 0.91
CA ARG A 564 3.86 -22.94 1.19
C ARG A 564 3.45 -22.16 2.45
N VAL A 565 4.38 -22.00 3.38
CA VAL A 565 4.20 -21.19 4.58
C VAL A 565 5.21 -20.05 4.63
N ALA A 566 4.85 -18.96 5.30
CA ALA A 566 5.74 -17.80 5.47
C ALA A 566 6.94 -18.12 6.36
N ASP A 567 6.73 -18.91 7.42
CA ASP A 567 7.76 -19.35 8.35
C ASP A 567 7.44 -20.79 8.80
N ALA A 568 8.34 -21.73 8.49
CA ALA A 568 8.16 -23.14 8.83
C ALA A 568 8.29 -23.40 10.34
N GLY A 569 9.06 -22.60 11.07
CA GLY A 569 9.20 -22.66 12.52
C GLY A 569 7.92 -22.26 13.25
N VAL A 570 7.30 -21.15 12.85
CA VAL A 570 6.01 -20.70 13.39
C VAL A 570 4.93 -21.73 13.09
N ALA A 571 4.81 -22.16 11.83
CA ALA A 571 3.82 -23.17 11.44
C ALA A 571 3.99 -24.47 12.23
N HIS A 572 5.22 -24.95 12.41
CA HIS A 572 5.51 -26.13 13.22
C HIS A 572 5.06 -25.94 14.68
N ALA A 573 5.37 -24.80 15.30
CA ALA A 573 5.01 -24.52 16.69
C ALA A 573 3.49 -24.46 16.91
N GLU A 574 2.76 -23.84 15.98
CA GLU A 574 1.29 -23.75 16.02
C GLU A 574 0.64 -25.14 15.89
N LEU A 575 1.07 -25.93 14.90
CA LEU A 575 0.56 -27.29 14.68
C LEU A 575 0.85 -28.21 15.88
N ALA A 576 2.07 -28.18 16.41
CA ALA A 576 2.44 -28.95 17.59
C ALA A 576 1.60 -28.56 18.81
N ARG A 577 1.32 -27.26 19.00
CA ARG A 577 0.48 -26.78 20.11
C ARG A 577 -0.97 -27.23 19.98
N ALA A 578 -1.48 -27.33 18.76
CA ALA A 578 -2.81 -27.86 18.46
C ALA A 578 -2.91 -29.39 18.58
N GLY A 579 -1.83 -30.08 18.92
CA GLY A 579 -1.80 -31.55 19.06
C GLY A 579 -1.77 -32.30 17.74
N VAL A 580 -1.43 -31.62 16.63
CA VAL A 580 -1.23 -32.25 15.33
C VAL A 580 0.05 -33.07 15.35
N GLU A 581 0.01 -34.26 14.75
CA GLU A 581 1.21 -35.07 14.61
C GLU A 581 2.17 -34.41 13.60
N VAL A 582 3.26 -33.82 14.11
CA VAL A 582 4.39 -33.31 13.32
C VAL A 582 5.55 -34.30 13.37
N ARG A 583 6.14 -34.60 12.22
CA ARG A 583 7.12 -35.69 12.08
C ARG A 583 8.54 -35.28 12.45
N SER A 584 8.87 -34.00 12.27
CA SER A 584 10.18 -33.43 12.61
C SER A 584 10.05 -31.94 12.88
N ALA A 585 11.06 -31.36 13.53
CA ALA A 585 11.31 -29.94 13.42
C ALA A 585 11.56 -29.55 11.93
N PRO A 586 11.38 -28.28 11.55
CA PRO A 586 11.72 -27.83 10.20
C PRO A 586 13.18 -28.15 9.84
N VAL A 587 13.36 -28.82 8.71
CA VAL A 587 14.65 -29.24 8.17
C VAL A 587 15.01 -28.35 6.99
N GLU A 588 16.23 -27.83 6.97
CA GLU A 588 16.78 -27.11 5.83
C GLU A 588 17.28 -28.09 4.76
N LEU A 589 16.82 -27.92 3.52
CA LEU A 589 17.21 -28.72 2.37
C LEU A 589 18.52 -28.16 1.77
N GLY A 590 19.49 -29.04 1.50
CA GLY A 590 20.85 -28.66 1.07
C GLY A 590 20.93 -27.86 -0.25
N GLU A 591 22.09 -27.23 -0.49
CA GLU A 591 22.29 -26.13 -1.46
C GLU A 591 22.10 -26.46 -2.96
N ASP A 592 22.00 -27.73 -3.36
CA ASP A 592 21.92 -28.12 -4.77
C ASP A 592 20.48 -28.29 -5.29
N GLY A 593 20.14 -27.56 -6.36
CA GLY A 593 18.90 -27.74 -7.12
C GLY A 593 17.73 -26.84 -6.70
N PHE A 594 16.55 -27.07 -7.29
CA PHE A 594 15.37 -26.19 -7.15
C PHE A 594 14.82 -26.04 -5.72
N TRP A 595 15.18 -26.97 -4.83
CA TRP A 595 14.71 -27.01 -3.45
C TRP A 595 15.75 -26.53 -2.44
N GLY A 596 16.93 -26.11 -2.89
CA GLY A 596 18.00 -25.70 -1.99
C GLY A 596 17.64 -24.47 -1.16
N GLY A 597 18.01 -24.51 0.11
CA GLY A 597 17.71 -23.46 1.09
C GLY A 597 16.25 -23.40 1.55
N CYS A 598 15.38 -24.30 1.10
CA CYS A 598 14.03 -24.40 1.64
C CYS A 598 14.05 -25.03 3.03
N ARG A 599 13.17 -24.58 3.92
CA ARG A 599 12.93 -25.23 5.22
C ARG A 599 11.58 -25.92 5.17
N CYS A 600 11.52 -27.22 5.47
CA CYS A 600 10.24 -27.94 5.46
C CYS A 600 10.11 -28.99 6.57
N PHE A 601 8.88 -29.37 6.87
CA PHE A 601 8.55 -30.52 7.71
C PHE A 601 7.23 -31.14 7.25
N TYR A 602 6.98 -32.37 7.69
CA TYR A 602 5.72 -33.06 7.45
C TYR A 602 4.83 -33.04 8.69
N ALA A 603 3.55 -32.77 8.48
CA ALA A 603 2.47 -32.98 9.43
C ALA A 603 1.47 -34.02 8.88
N VAL A 604 0.62 -34.55 9.75
CA VAL A 604 -0.45 -35.49 9.38
C VAL A 604 -1.80 -34.78 9.58
N ASP A 605 -2.64 -34.78 8.54
CA ASP A 605 -3.98 -34.22 8.63
C ASP A 605 -4.96 -35.18 9.36
N PRO A 606 -6.20 -34.76 9.64
CA PRO A 606 -7.19 -35.58 10.34
C PRO A 606 -7.60 -36.89 9.64
N ASP A 607 -7.26 -37.05 8.36
CA ASP A 607 -7.60 -38.22 7.54
C ASP A 607 -6.36 -39.08 7.22
N GLY A 608 -5.21 -38.74 7.82
CA GLY A 608 -3.95 -39.46 7.69
C GLY A 608 -3.10 -39.00 6.50
N MET A 609 -3.52 -38.01 5.73
CA MET A 609 -2.72 -37.48 4.62
C MET A 609 -1.46 -36.81 5.16
N THR A 610 -0.34 -37.03 4.46
CA THR A 610 0.88 -36.27 4.74
C THR A 610 0.75 -34.89 4.10
N VAL A 611 0.94 -33.84 4.92
CA VAL A 611 0.97 -32.45 4.50
C VAL A 611 2.39 -31.93 4.72
N GLU A 612 3.06 -31.53 3.64
CA GLU A 612 4.34 -30.83 3.72
C GLU A 612 4.11 -29.35 3.91
N LEU A 613 4.79 -28.75 4.89
CA LEU A 613 4.81 -27.31 5.10
C LEU A 613 6.19 -26.83 4.71
N ILE A 614 6.27 -25.99 3.67
CA ILE A 614 7.53 -25.55 3.09
C ILE A 614 7.66 -24.03 3.06
N GLU A 615 8.74 -23.55 3.67
CA GLU A 615 9.25 -22.17 3.60
C GLU A 615 10.33 -22.13 2.51
N ARG A 616 10.22 -21.17 1.59
CA ARG A 616 11.23 -20.96 0.54
C ARG A 616 12.22 -19.87 0.95
N PRO A 617 13.49 -19.96 0.53
CA PRO A 617 14.44 -18.88 0.76
C PRO A 617 13.93 -17.58 0.13
N THR A 618 14.05 -16.48 0.88
CA THR A 618 13.60 -15.13 0.51
C THR A 618 14.51 -14.49 -0.51
#